data_AF-A0A963PSX2-F1
#
_entry.id   AF-A0A963PSX2-F1
#
_cell.length_a   1.000
_cell.length_b   1.000
_cell.length_c   1.000
_cell.angle_alpha   90.00
_cell.angle_beta   90.00
_cell.angle_gamma   90.00
#
_symmetry.space_group_name_H-M   'P 1'
#
loop_
_entity.id
_entity.type
_entity.pdbx_description
1 polymer ?
#
loop_
_entity_poly.entity_id
_entity_poly.type
_entity_poly.pdbx_seq_one_letter_code
_entity_poly.pdbx_strand_id
1 'polypeptide(L)'
;MTIRVVRLGSPRAAGEGVRIGTVRRPPRGVPKARYASDDWYDVWYPNLSPTPELVKLALSAQAEPESAQAKKDWALFTRLFRKEMAAPDAAR
;
A
#
# COMPACT_ATOMS: atom_id res chain seq x y z
N MET A 1 6.95 15.20 -9.89
CA MET A 1 7.33 14.53 -8.64
C MET A 1 7.55 13.06 -8.93
N THR A 2 8.68 12.50 -8.49
CA THR A 2 9.02 11.09 -8.69
C THR A 2 8.63 10.30 -7.44
N ILE A 3 7.83 9.25 -7.60
CA ILE A 3 7.46 8.34 -6.51
C ILE A 3 8.30 7.07 -6.65
N ARG A 4 8.78 6.54 -5.53
CA ARG A 4 9.47 5.24 -5.45
C ARG A 4 8.63 4.28 -4.64
N VAL A 5 8.37 3.09 -5.20
CA VAL A 5 7.75 1.99 -4.46
C VAL A 5 8.87 1.19 -3.82
N VAL A 6 8.88 1.14 -2.48
CA VAL A 6 9.93 0.47 -1.70
C VAL A 6 9.33 -0.68 -0.89
N ARG A 7 10.16 -1.67 -0.58
CA ARG A 7 9.82 -2.69 0.41
C ARG A 7 10.04 -2.11 1.79
N LEU A 8 9.07 -2.25 2.69
CA LEU A 8 9.21 -1.77 4.06
C LEU A 8 10.44 -2.39 4.74
N GLY A 9 11.22 -1.55 5.43
CA GLY A 9 12.46 -1.94 6.11
C GLY A 9 13.69 -2.05 5.18
N SER A 10 13.57 -1.80 3.88
CA SER A 10 14.75 -1.73 3.01
C SER A 10 15.55 -0.45 3.24
N PRO A 11 16.90 -0.48 3.18
CA PRO A 11 17.73 0.72 3.36
C PRO A 11 17.29 1.91 2.50
N ARG A 12 17.47 3.13 2.99
CA ARG A 12 17.17 4.36 2.22
C ARG A 12 18.14 4.59 1.07
N ALA A 13 17.60 5.03 -0.06
CA ALA A 13 18.39 5.55 -1.16
C ALA A 13 18.86 6.98 -0.87
N ALA A 14 19.98 7.39 -1.48
CA ALA A 14 20.43 8.78 -1.41
C ALA A 14 19.36 9.73 -1.99
N GLY A 15 19.01 10.77 -1.22
CA GLY A 15 17.98 11.74 -1.63
C GLY A 15 16.58 11.13 -1.78
N GLU A 16 16.25 10.10 -1.00
CA GLU A 16 14.94 9.44 -1.11
C GLU A 16 13.77 10.35 -0.71
N GLY A 17 13.97 11.18 0.31
CA GLY A 17 12.92 12.01 0.90
C GLY A 17 12.10 11.28 1.97
N VAL A 18 10.85 11.71 2.12
CA VAL A 18 9.91 11.21 3.14
C VAL A 18 9.25 9.91 2.68
N ARG A 19 9.27 8.88 3.54
CA ARG A 19 8.53 7.64 3.33
C ARG A 19 7.12 7.73 3.89
N ILE A 20 6.13 7.41 3.05
CA ILE A 20 4.72 7.34 3.42
C ILE A 20 4.30 5.87 3.53
N GLY A 21 3.95 5.43 4.73
CA GLY A 21 3.39 4.11 4.98
C GLY A 21 1.90 4.08 4.62
N THR A 22 1.53 3.36 3.56
CA THR A 22 0.14 3.18 3.12
C THR A 22 -0.44 1.80 3.48
N VAL A 23 0.20 1.10 4.43
CA VAL A 23 -0.26 -0.21 4.89
C VAL A 23 -1.37 -0.07 5.93
N ARG A 24 -2.40 -0.91 5.85
CA ARG A 24 -3.48 -0.95 6.85
C ARG A 24 -3.04 -1.60 8.17
N ARG A 25 -2.10 -2.56 8.10
CA ARG A 25 -1.58 -3.28 9.26
C ARG A 25 -0.13 -2.90 9.48
N PRO A 26 0.23 -2.29 10.61
CA PRO A 26 1.60 -1.90 10.88
C PRO A 26 2.51 -3.13 11.08
N PRO A 27 3.84 -2.94 11.02
CA PRO A 27 4.82 -4.01 11.22
C PRO A 27 4.65 -4.69 12.58
N ARG A 28 4.60 -6.02 12.58
CA ARG A 28 4.47 -6.79 13.82
C ARG A 28 5.80 -6.84 14.56
N GLY A 29 5.77 -6.66 15.88
CA GLY A 29 6.95 -6.75 16.73
C GLY A 29 7.91 -5.56 16.64
N VAL A 30 7.57 -4.52 15.88
CA VAL A 30 8.39 -3.30 15.76
C VAL A 30 7.75 -2.19 16.57
N PRO A 31 8.44 -1.64 17.59
CA PRO A 31 7.94 -0.48 18.33
C PRO A 31 7.71 0.72 17.42
N LYS A 32 6.66 1.51 17.66
CA LYS A 32 6.34 2.70 16.84
C LYS A 32 7.51 3.69 16.74
N ALA A 33 8.26 3.86 17.83
CA ALA A 33 9.45 4.72 17.89
C ALA A 33 10.57 4.30 16.90
N ARG A 34 10.53 3.05 16.43
CA ARG A 34 11.52 2.47 15.53
C ARG A 34 11.13 2.55 14.05
N TYR A 35 9.92 2.99 13.71
CA TYR A 35 9.46 2.98 12.31
C TYR A 35 10.32 3.82 11.38
N ALA A 36 10.73 5.02 11.79
CA ALA A 36 11.60 5.86 10.99
C ALA A 36 13.05 5.37 11.01
N SER A 37 13.57 4.99 12.19
CA SER A 37 14.96 4.57 12.37
C SER A 37 15.30 3.25 11.68
N ASP A 38 14.31 2.36 11.60
CA ASP A 38 14.45 1.04 11.01
C ASP A 38 13.85 1.00 9.59
N ASP A 39 13.74 2.17 8.96
CA ASP A 39 13.44 2.28 7.54
C ASP A 39 12.06 1.72 7.12
N TRP A 40 11.06 1.77 8.00
CA TRP A 40 9.69 1.41 7.66
C TRP A 40 8.96 2.56 6.95
N TYR A 41 8.74 3.67 7.65
CA TYR A 41 8.13 4.88 7.12
C TYR A 41 8.28 6.03 8.12
N ASP A 42 8.23 7.25 7.62
CA ASP A 42 8.27 8.47 8.43
C ASP A 42 6.88 8.86 8.92
N VAL A 43 5.89 8.75 8.02
CA VAL A 43 4.49 9.07 8.29
C VAL A 43 3.60 7.90 7.88
N TRP A 44 2.52 7.67 8.63
CA TRP A 44 1.60 6.57 8.39
C TRP A 44 0.22 7.09 8.01
N TYR A 45 -0.23 6.73 6.81
CA TYR A 45 -1.53 7.10 6.25
C TYR A 45 -2.33 5.84 5.89
N PRO A 46 -2.96 5.18 6.89
CA PRO A 46 -3.71 3.94 6.67
C PRO A 46 -5.00 4.15 5.85
N ASN A 47 -5.49 5.39 5.76
CA ASN A 47 -6.61 5.81 4.90
C ASN A 47 -6.29 5.68 3.40
N LEU A 48 -5.01 5.69 3.03
CA LEU A 48 -4.55 5.43 1.65
C LEU A 48 -4.41 3.92 1.34
N SER A 49 -4.83 3.06 2.28
CA SER A 49 -4.83 1.61 2.12
C SER A 49 -6.23 1.11 1.76
N PRO A 50 -6.39 0.21 0.78
CA PRO A 50 -7.70 -0.35 0.47
C PRO A 50 -8.28 -1.12 1.65
N THR A 51 -9.58 -1.32 1.64
CA THR A 51 -10.26 -2.20 2.60
C THR A 51 -9.71 -3.63 2.55
N PRO A 52 -9.82 -4.41 3.66
CA PRO A 52 -9.36 -5.79 3.69
C PRO A 52 -9.98 -6.69 2.61
N GLU A 53 -11.22 -6.40 2.21
CA GLU A 53 -11.93 -7.12 1.15
C GLU A 53 -11.31 -6.88 -0.22
N LEU A 54 -10.97 -5.63 -0.54
CA LEU A 54 -10.25 -5.31 -1.78
C LEU A 54 -8.84 -5.86 -1.80
N VAL A 55 -8.16 -5.93 -0.65
CA VAL A 55 -6.86 -6.60 -0.55
C VAL A 55 -7.00 -8.09 -0.89
N LYS A 56 -8.04 -8.78 -0.40
CA LYS A 56 -8.30 -10.19 -0.75
C LYS A 56 -8.53 -10.36 -2.25
N LEU A 57 -9.30 -9.47 -2.89
CA LEU A 57 -9.52 -9.48 -4.34
C LEU A 57 -8.22 -9.27 -5.13
N ALA A 58 -7.36 -8.35 -4.69
CA ALA A 58 -6.06 -8.15 -5.33
C ALA A 58 -5.16 -9.38 -5.20
N LEU A 59 -5.15 -10.03 -4.03
CA LEU A 59 -4.37 -11.24 -3.79
C LEU A 59 -4.88 -12.43 -4.61
N SER A 60 -6.20 -12.58 -4.78
CA SER A 60 -6.76 -13.64 -5.64
C SER A 60 -6.38 -13.43 -7.10
N ALA A 61 -6.39 -12.18 -7.58
CA ALA A 61 -5.94 -11.86 -8.94
C ALA A 61 -4.43 -12.16 -9.15
N GLN A 62 -3.61 -12.04 -8.10
CA GLN A 62 -2.18 -12.35 -8.18
C GLN A 62 -1.85 -13.85 -8.12
N ALA A 63 -2.76 -14.70 -7.65
CA ALA A 63 -2.51 -16.14 -7.56
C ALA A 63 -2.31 -16.78 -8.94
N GLU A 64 -3.07 -16.34 -9.94
CA GLU A 64 -2.98 -16.83 -11.32
C GLU A 64 -3.05 -15.68 -12.34
N PRO A 65 -1.98 -14.86 -12.46
CA PRO A 65 -2.02 -13.57 -13.17
C PRO A 65 -2.39 -13.66 -14.66
N GLU A 66 -2.10 -14.79 -15.29
CA GLU A 66 -2.33 -14.99 -16.72
C GLU A 66 -3.78 -15.37 -17.05
N SER A 67 -4.55 -15.82 -16.05
CA SER A 67 -5.93 -16.26 -16.24
C SER A 67 -6.84 -15.11 -16.68
N ALA A 68 -7.86 -15.43 -17.48
CA ALA A 68 -8.87 -14.44 -17.87
C ALA A 68 -9.62 -13.87 -16.65
N GLN A 69 -9.76 -14.68 -15.58
CA GLN A 69 -10.41 -14.26 -14.34
C GLN A 69 -9.53 -13.26 -13.57
N ALA A 70 -8.23 -13.51 -13.43
CA ALA A 70 -7.32 -12.57 -12.78
C ALA A 70 -7.31 -11.20 -13.45
N LYS A 71 -7.36 -11.14 -14.78
CA LYS A 71 -7.44 -9.87 -15.52
C LYS A 71 -8.74 -9.12 -15.21
N LYS A 72 -9.88 -9.82 -15.13
CA LYS A 72 -11.18 -9.25 -14.74
C LYS A 72 -11.17 -8.76 -13.30
N ASP A 73 -10.67 -9.58 -12.38
CA ASP A 73 -10.59 -9.26 -10.95
C ASP A 73 -9.66 -8.08 -10.69
N TRP A 74 -8.54 -8.00 -11.42
CA TRP A 74 -7.62 -6.87 -11.34
C TRP A 74 -8.24 -5.56 -11.86
N ALA A 75 -9.00 -5.62 -12.95
CA ALA A 75 -9.75 -4.47 -13.46
C ALA A 75 -10.84 -4.02 -12.47
N LEU A 76 -11.55 -4.98 -11.87
CA LEU A 76 -12.54 -4.72 -10.82
C LEU A 76 -11.89 -4.08 -9.59
N PHE A 77 -10.79 -4.65 -9.10
CA PHE A 77 -10.00 -4.12 -7.99
C PHE A 77 -9.57 -2.68 -8.27
N THR A 78 -9.00 -2.39 -9.44
CA THR A 78 -8.53 -1.04 -9.80
C THR A 78 -9.68 -0.02 -9.75
N ARG A 79 -10.85 -0.37 -10.28
CA ARG A 79 -12.03 0.49 -10.26
C ARG A 79 -12.52 0.77 -8.83
N LEU A 80 -12.61 -0.27 -8.01
CA LEU A 80 -13.07 -0.14 -6.62
C LEU A 80 -12.05 0.59 -5.73
N PHE A 81 -10.76 0.31 -5.91
CA PHE A 81 -9.66 1.00 -5.24
C PHE A 81 -9.73 2.52 -5.50
N ARG A 82 -9.86 2.93 -6.76
CA ARG A 82 -10.00 4.36 -7.12
C ARG A 82 -11.24 5.00 -6.48
N LYS A 83 -12.35 4.26 -6.37
CA LYS A 83 -13.55 4.72 -5.69
C LYS A 83 -13.29 4.94 -4.19
N GLU A 84 -12.58 4.04 -3.52
CA GLU A 84 -12.20 4.22 -2.10
C GLU A 84 -11.27 5.41 -1.91
N MET A 85 -10.26 5.59 -2.78
CA MET A 85 -9.32 6.71 -2.69
C MET A 85 -9.97 8.07 -2.99
N ALA A 86 -11.12 8.09 -3.66
CA ALA A 86 -11.91 9.29 -3.90
C ALA A 86 -12.84 9.66 -2.71
N ALA A 87 -12.93 8.82 -1.68
CA ALA A 87 -13.71 9.14 -0.48
C ALA A 87 -13.08 10.32 0.28
N PRO A 88 -13.89 11.17 0.95
CA PRO A 88 -13.39 12.38 1.61
C PRO A 88 -12.28 12.17 2.64
N ASP A 89 -12.20 10.99 3.26
CA ASP A 89 -11.16 10.67 4.24
C ASP A 89 -9.78 10.41 3.59
N ALA A 90 -9.77 9.81 2.39
CA ALA A 90 -8.55 9.50 1.66
C ALA A 90 -8.08 10.66 0.76
N ALA A 91 -8.99 11.54 0.33
CA ALA A 91 -8.72 12.63 -0.60
C ALA A 91 -8.31 13.97 0.08
N ARG A 92 -8.06 13.96 1.39
CA ARG A 92 -7.69 15.14 2.19
C ARG A 92 -6.19 15.40 2.23
#